data_AF-A0A401ISS4-F1
#
_entry.id   AF-A0A401ISS4-F1
#
_cell.length_a   1.000
_cell.length_b   1.000
_cell.length_c   1.000
_cell.angle_alpha   90.00
_cell.angle_beta   90.00
_cell.angle_gamma   90.00
#
_symmetry.space_group_name_H-M   'P 1'
#
loop_
_entity.id
_entity.type
_entity.pdbx_description
1 polymer ?
#
loop_
_entity_poly.entity_id
_entity_poly.type
_entity_poly.pdbx_seq_one_letter_code
_entity_poly.pdbx_strand_id
1 'polypeptide(L)'
;MLQLWHATGALKQFGNDVDRDYTIKNYDYTIANSDFFKPLYSRAFNLPEGHVVVTGIPNNDKIFHQEFIEQTKARLLKKFPNLKDKKVIMYAPTFRGRISTHFKEAGINLKALHQALGDDYIIIYKAHPLIKHSEYEQDPNVLFVKDELISSLFCVTDILISDYSAITIDWMAFDKPVIAYVPDLKKYSKKPGLTIDYKREYPGSVVKNEKELVKAIEHCEDEKLKIKRDLFKQKMYRYTDGKSTERVVKLIREIIESDNEI
;
A
#
# COMPACT_ATOMS: atom_id res chain seq x y z
N MET A 1 20.46 -16.14 -6.17
CA MET A 1 19.16 -15.51 -6.51
C MET A 1 18.85 -14.37 -5.55
N LEU A 2 18.78 -13.14 -6.07
CA LEU A 2 18.30 -11.95 -5.36
C LEU A 2 16.79 -11.80 -5.55
N GLN A 3 16.02 -11.76 -4.45
CA GLN A 3 14.59 -11.48 -4.44
C GLN A 3 14.32 -9.98 -4.27
N LEU A 4 13.71 -9.33 -5.27
CA LEU A 4 13.39 -7.90 -5.18
C LEU A 4 12.12 -7.60 -4.36
N TRP A 5 11.28 -8.61 -4.17
CA TRP A 5 9.94 -8.47 -3.63
C TRP A 5 9.06 -7.53 -4.46
N HIS A 6 7.76 -7.48 -4.14
CA HIS A 6 6.78 -6.76 -4.95
C HIS A 6 6.11 -5.60 -4.21
N ALA A 7 6.40 -5.44 -2.91
CA ALA A 7 5.76 -4.47 -2.05
C ALA A 7 6.79 -3.75 -1.17
N THR A 8 6.49 -2.51 -0.82
CA THR A 8 7.34 -1.64 0.03
C THR A 8 7.43 -2.09 1.47
N GLY A 9 6.54 -2.97 1.87
CA GLY A 9 6.62 -3.62 3.15
C GLY A 9 5.57 -4.70 3.27
N ALA A 10 5.46 -5.25 4.46
CA ALA A 10 4.44 -6.21 4.81
C ALA A 10 3.68 -5.70 6.02
N LEU A 11 2.38 -5.41 5.86
CA LEU A 11 1.45 -5.12 6.97
C LEU A 11 0.78 -6.39 7.52
N LYS A 12 0.99 -7.50 6.83
CA LYS A 12 0.49 -8.84 7.16
C LYS A 12 1.61 -9.85 7.09
N GLN A 13 1.54 -10.88 7.91
CA GLN A 13 2.48 -12.00 7.85
C GLN A 13 2.37 -12.70 6.49
N PHE A 14 3.49 -13.22 6.00
CA PHE A 14 3.60 -13.84 4.69
C PHE A 14 4.78 -14.81 4.64
N GLY A 15 4.94 -15.52 3.52
CA GLY A 15 6.02 -16.49 3.38
C GLY A 15 5.93 -17.55 4.45
N ASN A 16 7.06 -17.93 5.05
CA ASN A 16 7.11 -18.95 6.09
C ASN A 16 6.48 -18.53 7.44
N ASP A 17 6.10 -17.25 7.62
CA ASP A 17 5.36 -16.80 8.81
C ASP A 17 3.85 -17.18 8.75
N VAL A 18 3.38 -17.82 7.66
CA VAL A 18 1.98 -18.29 7.52
C VAL A 18 1.91 -19.75 7.10
N ASP A 19 0.77 -20.40 7.37
CA ASP A 19 0.49 -21.77 6.91
C ASP A 19 0.58 -21.85 5.38
N ARG A 20 1.47 -22.72 4.87
CA ARG A 20 1.77 -22.86 3.45
C ARG A 20 2.20 -24.27 3.08
N ASP A 21 2.02 -24.63 1.81
CA ASP A 21 2.25 -26.00 1.32
C ASP A 21 3.74 -26.35 1.12
N TYR A 22 4.61 -25.35 1.04
CA TYR A 22 6.06 -25.54 0.83
C TYR A 22 6.86 -24.44 1.51
N THR A 23 8.03 -24.74 2.05
CA THR A 23 8.92 -23.73 2.65
C THR A 23 9.66 -22.92 1.56
N ILE A 24 9.68 -21.59 1.66
CA ILE A 24 10.64 -20.79 0.87
C ILE A 24 12.03 -20.97 1.46
N LYS A 25 12.99 -21.34 0.63
CA LYS A 25 14.41 -21.48 1.01
C LYS A 25 15.40 -21.26 -0.15
N ASN A 26 14.92 -20.76 -1.29
CA ASN A 26 15.71 -20.73 -2.53
C ASN A 26 16.30 -19.34 -2.84
N TYR A 27 16.11 -18.35 -1.96
CA TYR A 27 16.70 -17.03 -2.11
C TYR A 27 18.05 -17.02 -1.40
N ASP A 28 19.01 -16.27 -1.94
CA ASP A 28 20.30 -16.00 -1.29
C ASP A 28 20.26 -14.63 -0.61
N TYR A 29 19.57 -13.67 -1.23
CA TYR A 29 19.38 -12.31 -0.73
C TYR A 29 17.96 -11.83 -1.00
N THR A 30 17.49 -10.86 -0.22
CA THR A 30 16.27 -10.12 -0.51
C THR A 30 16.45 -8.64 -0.16
N ILE A 31 15.69 -7.76 -0.81
CA ILE A 31 15.70 -6.33 -0.46
C ILE A 31 14.57 -5.95 0.49
N ALA A 32 14.78 -4.87 1.23
CA ALA A 32 13.80 -4.29 2.14
C ALA A 32 13.80 -2.76 2.05
N ASN A 33 12.68 -2.15 2.46
CA ASN A 33 12.52 -0.69 2.46
C ASN A 33 13.05 0.00 3.73
N SER A 34 13.07 -0.72 4.85
CA SER A 34 13.64 -0.25 6.12
C SER A 34 14.12 -1.41 6.99
N ASP A 35 14.92 -1.08 8.00
CA ASP A 35 15.44 -2.05 8.98
C ASP A 35 14.32 -2.79 9.73
N PHE A 36 13.14 -2.18 9.89
CA PHE A 36 11.98 -2.82 10.50
C PHE A 36 11.60 -4.14 9.80
N PHE A 37 11.78 -4.23 8.48
CA PHE A 37 11.42 -5.43 7.71
C PHE A 37 12.48 -6.52 7.76
N LYS A 38 13.72 -6.25 8.21
CA LYS A 38 14.81 -7.24 8.21
C LYS A 38 14.46 -8.54 8.94
N PRO A 39 14.06 -8.53 10.23
CA PRO A 39 13.70 -9.76 10.92
C PRO A 39 12.43 -10.42 10.34
N LEU A 40 11.50 -9.63 9.81
CA LEU A 40 10.27 -10.15 9.20
C LEU A 40 10.58 -10.94 7.91
N TYR A 41 11.41 -10.35 7.04
CA TYR A 41 11.74 -10.93 5.73
C TYR A 41 12.74 -12.09 5.88
N SER A 42 13.65 -11.99 6.85
CA SER A 42 14.55 -13.07 7.23
C SER A 42 13.77 -14.34 7.56
N ARG A 43 12.76 -14.27 8.43
CA ARG A 43 11.89 -15.42 8.74
C ARG A 43 11.03 -15.84 7.55
N ALA A 44 10.33 -14.89 6.92
CA ALA A 44 9.40 -15.19 5.84
C ALA A 44 10.05 -15.87 4.62
N PHE A 45 11.31 -15.55 4.35
CA PHE A 45 12.08 -16.11 3.24
C PHE A 45 13.15 -17.12 3.65
N ASN A 46 13.29 -17.43 4.94
CA ASN A 46 14.33 -18.32 5.48
C ASN A 46 15.75 -17.88 5.07
N LEU A 47 16.10 -16.63 5.39
CA LEU A 47 17.39 -16.00 5.10
C LEU A 47 18.07 -15.55 6.39
N PRO A 48 19.42 -15.56 6.47
CA PRO A 48 20.12 -14.80 7.49
C PRO A 48 19.71 -13.32 7.45
N GLU A 49 19.60 -12.66 8.60
CA GLU A 49 19.17 -11.26 8.64
C GLU A 49 20.13 -10.31 7.88
N GLY A 50 21.42 -10.64 7.85
CA GLY A 50 22.42 -9.92 7.05
C GLY A 50 22.17 -9.96 5.54
N HIS A 51 21.42 -10.97 5.07
CA HIS A 51 21.07 -11.13 3.66
C HIS A 51 19.75 -10.42 3.29
N VAL A 52 19.13 -9.75 4.26
CA VAL A 52 18.03 -8.80 4.00
C VAL A 52 18.61 -7.40 3.91
N VAL A 53 18.83 -6.94 2.67
CA VAL A 53 19.57 -5.70 2.40
C VAL A 53 18.59 -4.54 2.24
N VAL A 54 18.77 -3.48 3.05
CA VAL A 54 17.91 -2.29 2.96
C VAL A 54 18.39 -1.40 1.83
N THR A 55 17.64 -1.39 0.73
CA THR A 55 17.93 -0.61 -0.48
C THR A 55 16.80 0.35 -0.84
N GLY A 56 15.62 0.22 -0.23
CA GLY A 56 14.40 0.82 -0.77
C GLY A 56 13.77 -0.08 -1.84
N ILE A 57 12.65 0.33 -2.43
CA ILE A 57 11.99 -0.42 -3.52
C ILE A 57 12.11 0.35 -4.84
N PRO A 58 12.80 -0.19 -5.86
CA PRO A 58 12.99 0.46 -7.17
C PRO A 58 11.71 0.97 -7.83
N ASN A 59 10.61 0.21 -7.74
CA ASN A 59 9.33 0.59 -8.32
C ASN A 59 8.76 1.91 -7.77
N ASN A 60 9.22 2.34 -6.59
CA ASN A 60 8.81 3.58 -5.94
C ASN A 60 9.75 4.76 -6.19
N ASP A 61 10.84 4.61 -6.95
CA ASP A 61 11.76 5.73 -7.15
C ASP A 61 11.05 6.94 -7.80
N LYS A 62 10.19 6.66 -8.79
CA LYS A 62 9.41 7.68 -9.51
C LYS A 62 8.47 8.52 -8.62
N ILE A 63 7.95 7.96 -7.53
CA ILE A 63 6.99 8.69 -6.67
C ILE A 63 7.68 9.71 -5.75
N PHE A 64 9.01 9.76 -5.74
CA PHE A 64 9.80 10.79 -5.06
C PHE A 64 10.22 11.94 -5.98
N HIS A 65 9.86 11.89 -7.27
CA HIS A 65 10.17 12.94 -8.23
C HIS A 65 8.94 13.83 -8.49
N GLN A 66 9.05 15.11 -8.16
CA GLN A 66 7.97 16.09 -8.32
C GLN A 66 7.48 16.18 -9.78
N GLU A 67 8.40 16.14 -10.74
CA GLU A 67 8.08 16.16 -12.18
C GLU A 67 7.14 15.00 -12.57
N PHE A 68 7.42 13.78 -12.09
CA PHE A 68 6.58 12.62 -12.33
C PHE A 68 5.16 12.82 -11.76
N ILE A 69 5.06 13.36 -10.54
CA ILE A 69 3.78 13.61 -9.88
C ILE A 69 2.95 14.62 -10.67
N GLU A 70 3.55 15.75 -11.06
CA GLU A 70 2.86 16.83 -11.76
C GLU A 70 2.40 16.41 -13.17
N GLN A 71 3.29 15.77 -13.94
CA GLN A 71 2.95 15.27 -15.27
C GLN A 71 1.85 14.20 -15.21
N THR A 72 1.94 13.29 -14.24
CA THR A 72 0.93 12.23 -14.06
C THR A 72 -0.41 12.79 -13.61
N LYS A 73 -0.41 13.78 -12.69
CA LYS A 73 -1.61 14.49 -12.27
C LYS A 73 -2.28 15.19 -13.46
N ALA A 74 -1.53 15.93 -14.27
CA ALA A 74 -2.06 16.60 -15.45
C ALA A 74 -2.67 15.61 -16.48
N ARG A 75 -1.97 14.49 -16.75
CA ARG A 75 -2.47 13.41 -17.62
C ARG A 75 -3.79 12.84 -17.11
N LEU A 76 -3.88 12.55 -15.80
CA LEU A 76 -5.06 11.95 -15.20
C LEU A 76 -6.25 12.92 -15.13
N LEU A 77 -6.03 14.20 -14.84
CA LEU A 77 -7.09 15.21 -14.90
C LEU A 77 -7.64 15.41 -16.32
N LYS A 78 -6.80 15.27 -17.35
CA LYS A 78 -7.26 15.26 -18.74
C LYS A 78 -8.06 14.00 -19.07
N LYS A 79 -7.64 12.84 -18.57
CA LYS A 79 -8.33 11.55 -18.78
C LYS A 79 -9.65 11.45 -18.02
N PHE A 80 -9.71 12.03 -16.82
CA PHE A 80 -10.84 12.01 -15.91
C PHE A 80 -11.19 13.44 -15.47
N PRO A 81 -11.87 14.24 -16.33
CA PRO A 81 -12.19 15.64 -16.03
C PRO A 81 -13.09 15.83 -14.81
N ASN A 82 -13.86 14.80 -14.43
CA ASN A 82 -14.70 14.79 -13.23
C ASN A 82 -13.92 14.81 -11.91
N LEU A 83 -12.61 14.58 -11.94
CA LEU A 83 -11.73 14.76 -10.78
C LEU A 83 -11.41 16.24 -10.50
N LYS A 84 -11.63 17.13 -11.48
CA LYS A 84 -11.28 18.54 -11.35
C LYS A 84 -12.20 19.22 -10.33
N ASP A 85 -11.61 20.08 -9.49
CA ASP A 85 -12.31 20.88 -8.47
C ASP A 85 -13.07 20.03 -7.42
N LYS A 86 -12.69 18.75 -7.28
CA LYS A 86 -13.20 17.81 -6.26
C LYS A 86 -12.08 17.41 -5.31
N LYS A 87 -12.43 17.07 -4.06
CA LYS A 87 -11.54 16.36 -3.14
C LYS A 87 -11.57 14.87 -3.49
N VAL A 88 -10.43 14.31 -3.89
CA VAL A 88 -10.38 12.96 -4.44
C VAL A 88 -10.08 11.95 -3.33
N ILE A 89 -10.99 10.99 -3.14
CA ILE A 89 -10.81 9.86 -2.24
C ILE A 89 -10.52 8.62 -3.08
N MET A 90 -9.43 7.92 -2.79
CA MET A 90 -9.21 6.60 -3.39
C MET A 90 -9.55 5.52 -2.38
N TYR A 91 -10.55 4.69 -2.69
CA TYR A 91 -10.80 3.44 -1.97
C TYR A 91 -10.11 2.29 -2.70
N ALA A 92 -9.10 1.70 -2.04
CA ALA A 92 -8.27 0.64 -2.59
C ALA A 92 -8.14 -0.52 -1.58
N PRO A 93 -9.18 -1.36 -1.43
CA PRO A 93 -9.16 -2.48 -0.52
C PRO A 93 -8.35 -3.66 -1.05
N THR A 94 -7.87 -4.52 -0.15
CA THR A 94 -7.43 -5.87 -0.52
C THR A 94 -8.62 -6.78 -0.84
N PHE A 95 -8.35 -7.89 -1.52
CA PHE A 95 -9.35 -8.93 -1.75
C PHE A 95 -9.57 -9.78 -0.48
N ARG A 96 -10.68 -10.52 -0.46
CA ARG A 96 -10.97 -11.59 0.49
C ARG A 96 -11.09 -12.92 -0.24
N GLY A 97 -10.86 -14.02 0.47
CA GLY A 97 -10.94 -15.38 -0.10
C GLY A 97 -9.59 -15.94 -0.54
N ARG A 98 -9.65 -17.11 -1.18
CA ARG A 98 -8.50 -17.87 -1.71
C ARG A 98 -8.86 -18.42 -3.09
N ILE A 99 -7.89 -18.98 -3.81
CA ILE A 99 -8.13 -19.62 -5.12
C ILE A 99 -9.28 -20.64 -5.03
N SER A 100 -9.34 -21.43 -3.96
CA SER A 100 -10.40 -22.43 -3.74
C SER A 100 -11.80 -21.86 -3.45
N THR A 101 -11.90 -20.62 -2.98
CA THR A 101 -13.17 -20.00 -2.56
C THR A 101 -13.57 -18.78 -3.39
N HIS A 102 -12.84 -18.52 -4.47
CA HIS A 102 -12.87 -17.32 -5.29
C HIS A 102 -12.47 -16.04 -4.50
N PHE A 103 -11.95 -15.06 -5.23
CA PHE A 103 -11.61 -13.77 -4.67
C PHE A 103 -12.84 -12.85 -4.68
N LYS A 104 -13.08 -12.18 -3.56
CA LYS A 104 -14.20 -11.25 -3.35
C LYS A 104 -13.68 -9.87 -2.95
N GLU A 105 -14.44 -8.85 -3.30
CA GLU A 105 -14.18 -7.48 -2.86
C GLU A 105 -14.46 -7.31 -1.36
N ALA A 106 -13.83 -6.32 -0.76
CA ALA A 106 -14.23 -5.88 0.57
C ALA A 106 -15.55 -5.11 0.47
N GLY A 107 -16.55 -5.53 1.24
CA GLY A 107 -17.87 -4.89 1.21
C GLY A 107 -17.85 -3.52 1.87
N ILE A 108 -18.38 -2.52 1.16
CA ILE A 108 -18.64 -1.17 1.65
C ILE A 108 -19.81 -0.59 0.84
N ASN A 109 -20.62 0.30 1.40
CA ASN A 109 -21.61 1.01 0.59
C ASN A 109 -21.03 2.35 0.08
N LEU A 110 -20.33 2.33 -1.06
CA LEU A 110 -19.73 3.54 -1.65
C LEU A 110 -20.77 4.59 -2.06
N LYS A 111 -21.95 4.16 -2.51
CA LYS A 111 -23.05 5.07 -2.82
C LYS A 111 -23.50 5.84 -1.58
N ALA A 112 -23.71 5.16 -0.45
CA ALA A 112 -24.07 5.82 0.80
C ALA A 112 -22.94 6.72 1.33
N LEU A 113 -21.68 6.31 1.15
CA LEU A 113 -20.52 7.13 1.50
C LEU A 113 -20.48 8.42 0.67
N HIS A 114 -20.64 8.33 -0.66
CA HIS A 114 -20.72 9.50 -1.53
C HIS A 114 -21.87 10.43 -1.13
N GLN A 115 -23.07 9.89 -0.87
CA GLN A 115 -24.22 10.67 -0.42
C GLN A 115 -23.98 11.41 0.89
N ALA A 116 -23.24 10.81 1.82
CA ALA A 116 -22.92 11.44 3.10
C ALA A 116 -21.86 12.54 2.98
N LEU A 117 -20.93 12.41 2.03
CA LEU A 117 -19.85 13.38 1.79
C LEU A 117 -20.29 14.56 0.92
N GLY A 118 -21.27 14.33 0.04
CA GLY A 118 -21.77 15.31 -0.91
C GLY A 118 -20.87 15.46 -2.14
N ASP A 119 -21.31 16.35 -3.05
CA ASP A 119 -20.71 16.46 -4.38
C ASP A 119 -19.31 17.07 -4.37
N ASP A 120 -18.82 17.65 -3.28
CA ASP A 120 -17.44 18.16 -3.19
C ASP A 120 -16.38 17.05 -3.24
N TYR A 121 -16.80 15.80 -3.05
CA TYR A 121 -15.94 14.63 -3.07
C TYR A 121 -16.18 13.79 -4.31
N ILE A 122 -15.12 13.11 -4.76
CA ILE A 122 -15.23 12.03 -5.74
C ILE A 122 -14.48 10.81 -5.23
N ILE A 123 -15.11 9.64 -5.38
CA ILE A 123 -14.54 8.37 -4.94
C ILE A 123 -14.00 7.61 -6.15
N ILE A 124 -12.69 7.36 -6.15
CA ILE A 124 -12.05 6.40 -7.05
C ILE A 124 -12.10 5.03 -6.40
N TYR A 125 -12.71 4.05 -7.07
CA TYR A 125 -12.57 2.65 -6.68
C TYR A 125 -11.44 1.99 -7.48
N LYS A 126 -10.41 1.55 -6.77
CA LYS A 126 -9.28 0.82 -7.36
C LYS A 126 -9.37 -0.66 -7.01
N ALA A 127 -9.99 -1.43 -7.88
CA ALA A 127 -10.12 -2.89 -7.73
C ALA A 127 -8.74 -3.57 -7.70
N HIS A 128 -8.62 -4.59 -6.85
CA HIS A 128 -7.45 -5.47 -6.85
C HIS A 128 -7.42 -6.29 -8.15
N PRO A 129 -6.24 -6.55 -8.78
CA PRO A 129 -6.16 -7.28 -10.05
C PRO A 129 -6.76 -8.69 -10.08
N LEU A 130 -6.95 -9.29 -8.89
CA LEU A 130 -7.58 -10.62 -8.74
C LEU A 130 -9.11 -10.58 -8.75
N ILE A 131 -9.71 -9.39 -8.68
CA ILE A 131 -11.15 -9.19 -8.81
C ILE A 131 -11.47 -9.07 -10.30
N LYS A 132 -12.27 -10.01 -10.81
CA LYS A 132 -12.64 -10.07 -12.22
C LYS A 132 -13.78 -9.12 -12.57
N HIS A 133 -14.76 -9.03 -11.69
CA HIS A 133 -15.96 -8.22 -11.82
C HIS A 133 -16.21 -7.49 -10.50
N SER A 134 -16.43 -6.19 -10.59
CA SER A 134 -16.80 -5.35 -9.45
C SER A 134 -18.24 -4.87 -9.56
N GLU A 135 -18.94 -4.77 -8.44
CA GLU A 135 -20.26 -4.13 -8.41
C GLU A 135 -20.19 -2.63 -8.72
N TYR A 136 -19.03 -1.99 -8.52
CA TYR A 136 -18.84 -0.56 -8.76
C TYR A 136 -18.48 -0.23 -10.21
N GLU A 137 -18.34 -1.20 -11.10
CA GLU A 137 -18.05 -0.97 -12.53
C GLU A 137 -19.11 -0.07 -13.20
N GLN A 138 -20.34 -0.10 -12.70
CA GLN A 138 -21.49 0.61 -13.26
C GLN A 138 -22.08 1.65 -12.27
N ASP A 139 -21.40 1.95 -11.15
CA ASP A 139 -21.91 2.95 -10.20
C ASP A 139 -21.63 4.37 -10.74
N PRO A 140 -22.66 5.20 -11.00
CA PRO A 140 -22.46 6.53 -11.56
C PRO A 140 -21.77 7.52 -10.60
N ASN A 141 -21.71 7.20 -9.29
CA ASN A 141 -21.12 8.06 -8.27
C ASN A 141 -19.69 7.64 -7.89
N VAL A 142 -19.16 6.59 -8.54
CA VAL A 142 -17.83 6.06 -8.27
C VAL A 142 -17.04 6.02 -9.56
N LEU A 143 -15.85 6.62 -9.56
CA LEU A 143 -14.93 6.46 -10.67
C LEU A 143 -14.22 5.11 -10.55
N PHE A 144 -14.73 4.09 -11.25
CA PHE A 144 -14.09 2.79 -11.32
C PHE A 144 -12.85 2.83 -12.22
N VAL A 145 -11.67 2.50 -11.66
CA VAL A 145 -10.41 2.52 -12.43
C VAL A 145 -9.70 1.17 -12.40
N LYS A 146 -9.70 0.49 -13.55
CA LYS A 146 -8.99 -0.79 -13.73
C LYS A 146 -7.55 -0.60 -14.20
N ASP A 147 -7.36 0.14 -15.29
CA ASP A 147 -6.13 0.14 -16.09
C ASP A 147 -5.18 1.31 -15.78
N GLU A 148 -5.06 1.68 -14.50
CA GLU A 148 -4.05 2.63 -14.03
C GLU A 148 -3.22 2.01 -12.91
N LEU A 149 -1.93 2.37 -12.90
CA LEU A 149 -1.05 2.04 -11.79
C LEU A 149 -1.52 2.79 -10.54
N ILE A 150 -1.46 2.13 -9.39
CA ILE A 150 -1.77 2.74 -8.09
C ILE A 150 -0.93 4.00 -7.85
N SER A 151 0.37 3.95 -8.18
CA SER A 151 1.26 5.11 -8.05
C SER A 151 0.84 6.29 -8.91
N SER A 152 0.19 6.05 -10.05
CA SER A 152 -0.38 7.13 -10.86
C SER A 152 -1.59 7.75 -10.17
N LEU A 153 -2.51 6.93 -9.68
CA LEU A 153 -3.72 7.40 -9.00
C LEU A 153 -3.42 8.19 -7.72
N PHE A 154 -2.34 7.84 -7.02
CA PHE A 154 -1.87 8.63 -5.88
C PHE A 154 -1.62 10.11 -6.23
N CYS A 155 -1.18 10.42 -7.45
CA CYS A 155 -0.87 11.79 -7.88
C CYS A 155 -2.12 12.70 -7.97
N VAL A 156 -3.31 12.12 -8.10
CA VAL A 156 -4.60 12.84 -8.07
C VAL A 156 -5.39 12.63 -6.79
N THR A 157 -4.95 11.75 -5.89
CA THR A 157 -5.67 11.40 -4.67
C THR A 157 -5.35 12.38 -3.55
N ASP A 158 -6.34 12.74 -2.74
CA ASP A 158 -6.19 13.55 -1.53
C ASP A 158 -6.30 12.74 -0.25
N ILE A 159 -7.15 11.71 -0.24
CA ILE A 159 -7.31 10.80 0.91
C ILE A 159 -7.24 9.36 0.41
N LEU A 160 -6.37 8.55 1.01
CA LEU A 160 -6.37 7.10 0.80
C LEU A 160 -7.24 6.40 1.83
N ILE A 161 -8.20 5.61 1.38
CA ILE A 161 -8.90 4.62 2.22
C ILE A 161 -8.44 3.22 1.76
N SER A 162 -7.82 2.48 2.66
CA SER A 162 -7.40 1.11 2.40
C SER A 162 -7.69 0.22 3.62
N ASP A 163 -7.22 -1.02 3.59
CA ASP A 163 -7.37 -1.97 4.69
C ASP A 163 -6.00 -2.52 5.14
N TYR A 164 -5.64 -3.73 4.71
CA TYR A 164 -4.42 -4.44 5.10
C TYR A 164 -3.35 -4.43 4.00
N SER A 165 -3.42 -3.41 3.15
CA SER A 165 -2.63 -3.31 1.94
C SER A 165 -1.32 -2.57 2.18
N ALA A 166 -0.23 -3.12 1.67
CA ALA A 166 1.10 -2.50 1.72
C ALA A 166 1.16 -1.18 0.94
N ILE A 167 0.17 -0.88 0.08
CA ILE A 167 0.07 0.41 -0.61
C ILE A 167 -0.05 1.59 0.35
N THR A 168 -0.49 1.35 1.59
CA THR A 168 -0.47 2.36 2.67
C THR A 168 0.95 2.85 2.91
N ILE A 169 1.95 1.98 2.75
CA ILE A 169 3.36 2.34 2.93
C ILE A 169 3.82 3.18 1.74
N ASP A 170 3.49 2.80 0.50
CA ASP A 170 3.77 3.60 -0.69
C ASP A 170 3.20 5.03 -0.56
N TRP A 171 1.98 5.13 -0.05
CA TRP A 171 1.26 6.38 0.14
C TRP A 171 1.97 7.37 1.08
N MET A 172 2.81 6.89 2.02
CA MET A 172 3.55 7.78 2.92
C MET A 172 4.55 8.68 2.18
N ALA A 173 4.90 8.37 0.93
CA ALA A 173 5.67 9.27 0.08
C ALA A 173 4.95 10.61 -0.18
N PHE A 174 3.62 10.60 -0.23
CA PHE A 174 2.80 11.76 -0.60
C PHE A 174 2.46 12.70 0.57
N ASP A 175 2.72 12.30 1.82
CA ASP A 175 2.37 13.05 3.04
C ASP A 175 0.91 13.55 3.05
N LYS A 176 -0.02 12.64 2.77
CA LYS A 176 -1.45 12.93 2.73
C LYS A 176 -2.25 12.00 3.65
N PRO A 177 -3.47 12.40 4.07
CA PRO A 177 -4.29 11.60 4.95
C PRO A 177 -4.54 10.17 4.45
N VAL A 178 -4.64 9.24 5.40
CA VAL A 178 -4.94 7.83 5.15
C VAL A 178 -5.89 7.30 6.22
N ILE A 179 -6.78 6.39 5.85
CA ILE A 179 -7.78 5.78 6.75
C ILE A 179 -7.81 4.27 6.49
N ALA A 180 -7.75 3.48 7.57
CA ALA A 180 -7.97 2.04 7.54
C ALA A 180 -9.46 1.74 7.73
N TYR A 181 -10.13 1.25 6.69
CA TYR A 181 -11.47 0.67 6.79
C TYR A 181 -11.37 -0.85 6.98
N VAL A 182 -11.50 -1.30 8.23
CA VAL A 182 -11.16 -2.67 8.65
C VAL A 182 -12.29 -3.29 9.49
N PRO A 183 -13.49 -3.51 8.92
CA PRO A 183 -14.62 -4.10 9.63
C PRO A 183 -14.31 -5.51 10.21
N ASP A 184 -13.38 -6.22 9.58
CA ASP A 184 -12.96 -7.59 9.92
C ASP A 184 -11.65 -7.68 10.72
N LEU A 185 -11.14 -6.58 11.28
CA LEU A 185 -9.81 -6.51 11.93
C LEU A 185 -9.57 -7.64 12.95
N LYS A 186 -10.56 -7.92 13.81
CA LYS A 186 -10.46 -8.96 14.85
C LYS A 186 -10.25 -10.36 14.26
N LYS A 187 -10.81 -10.63 13.08
CA LYS A 187 -10.68 -11.91 12.38
C LYS A 187 -9.38 -11.93 11.57
N TYR A 188 -9.11 -10.85 10.83
CA TYR A 188 -7.94 -10.74 9.95
C TYR A 188 -6.62 -10.79 10.71
N SER A 189 -6.58 -10.22 11.93
CA SER A 189 -5.39 -10.21 12.78
C SER A 189 -4.96 -11.60 13.28
N LYS A 190 -5.79 -12.63 13.12
CA LYS A 190 -5.48 -13.99 13.56
C LYS A 190 -4.81 -14.83 12.48
N LYS A 191 -5.28 -14.70 11.22
CA LYS A 191 -4.73 -15.38 10.04
C LYS A 191 -4.99 -14.50 8.81
N PRO A 192 -3.96 -14.05 8.08
CA PRO A 192 -2.55 -14.44 8.18
C PRO A 192 -1.83 -13.89 9.41
N GLY A 193 -2.37 -12.89 10.10
CA GLY A 193 -1.67 -12.15 11.16
C GLY A 193 -1.12 -10.82 10.64
N LEU A 194 -0.93 -9.86 11.55
CA LEU A 194 -0.47 -8.50 11.24
C LEU A 194 0.95 -8.29 11.78
N THR A 195 1.73 -7.47 11.10
CA THR A 195 3.11 -7.15 11.50
C THR A 195 3.20 -5.89 12.37
N ILE A 196 2.10 -5.15 12.50
CA ILE A 196 1.96 -3.95 13.32
C ILE A 196 0.64 -4.01 14.11
N ASP A 197 0.58 -3.31 15.24
CA ASP A 197 -0.67 -3.02 15.93
C ASP A 197 -1.39 -1.87 15.21
N TYR A 198 -2.45 -2.18 14.47
CA TYR A 198 -3.20 -1.16 13.72
C TYR A 198 -3.75 -0.04 14.62
N LYS A 199 -4.20 -0.35 15.84
CA LYS A 199 -4.79 0.69 16.71
C LYS A 199 -3.73 1.67 17.20
N ARG A 200 -2.51 1.19 17.43
CA ARG A 200 -1.42 1.98 17.99
C ARG A 200 -0.56 2.63 16.91
N GLU A 201 -0.28 1.90 15.84
CA GLU A 201 0.77 2.23 14.88
C GLU A 201 0.27 2.65 13.51
N TYR A 202 -0.99 2.37 13.13
CA TYR A 202 -1.48 2.74 11.80
C TYR A 202 -1.40 4.28 11.62
N PRO A 203 -0.92 4.76 10.46
CA PRO A 203 -0.66 6.19 10.23
C PRO A 203 -1.90 7.09 10.20
N GLY A 204 -3.09 6.51 10.35
CA GLY A 204 -4.36 7.18 10.16
C GLY A 204 -5.45 6.67 11.10
N SER A 205 -6.67 7.15 10.88
CA SER A 205 -7.84 6.65 11.59
C SER A 205 -8.10 5.18 11.25
N VAL A 206 -8.44 4.37 12.25
CA VAL A 206 -8.81 2.96 12.08
C VAL A 206 -10.28 2.81 12.42
N VAL A 207 -11.09 2.52 11.41
CA VAL A 207 -12.55 2.53 11.49
C VAL A 207 -13.13 1.19 11.05
N LYS A 208 -14.34 0.89 11.50
CA LYS A 208 -14.98 -0.43 11.28
C LYS A 208 -16.35 -0.36 10.61
N ASN A 209 -16.88 0.82 10.40
CA ASN A 209 -18.17 1.04 9.76
C ASN A 209 -18.18 2.40 9.05
N GLU A 210 -19.14 2.58 8.15
CA GLU A 210 -19.26 3.74 7.27
C GLU A 210 -19.51 5.04 8.05
N LYS A 211 -20.21 4.97 9.19
CA LYS A 211 -20.44 6.14 10.04
C LYS A 211 -19.14 6.66 10.67
N GLU A 212 -18.29 5.77 11.15
CA GLU A 212 -16.95 6.11 11.63
C GLU A 212 -16.07 6.62 10.48
N LEU A 213 -16.22 6.03 9.28
CA LEU A 213 -15.46 6.43 8.10
C LEU A 213 -15.76 7.87 7.67
N VAL A 214 -17.03 8.27 7.60
CA VAL A 214 -17.42 9.67 7.29
C VAL A 214 -16.76 10.64 8.26
N LYS A 215 -16.88 10.39 9.57
CA LYS A 215 -16.23 11.22 10.60
C LYS A 215 -14.71 11.25 10.44
N ALA A 216 -14.10 10.11 10.11
CA ALA A 216 -12.66 10.04 9.91
C ALA A 216 -12.20 10.85 8.70
N ILE A 217 -13.02 10.93 7.64
CA ILE A 217 -12.75 11.78 6.46
C ILE A 217 -12.83 13.27 6.83
N GLU A 218 -13.86 13.67 7.59
CA GLU A 218 -14.04 15.05 8.04
C GLU A 218 -12.89 15.55 8.93
N HIS A 219 -12.28 14.65 9.70
CA HIS A 219 -11.19 14.97 10.65
C HIS A 219 -9.82 14.43 10.22
N CYS A 220 -9.63 14.07 8.95
CA CYS A 220 -8.42 13.39 8.49
C CYS A 220 -7.14 14.26 8.50
N GLU A 221 -7.29 15.57 8.60
CA GLU A 221 -6.20 16.57 8.66
C GLU A 221 -5.76 16.93 10.10
N ASP A 222 -6.25 16.21 11.13
CA ASP A 222 -5.83 16.43 12.52
C ASP A 222 -4.30 16.29 12.67
N GLU A 223 -3.66 17.24 13.35
CA GLU A 223 -2.22 17.27 13.60
C GLU A 223 -1.70 15.98 14.26
N LYS A 224 -2.51 15.36 15.13
CA LYS A 224 -2.15 14.06 15.74
C LYS A 224 -2.05 12.95 14.71
N LEU A 225 -2.86 12.99 13.66
CA LEU A 225 -2.77 12.05 12.55
C LEU A 225 -1.53 12.34 11.69
N LYS A 226 -1.16 13.61 11.50
CA LYS A 226 0.09 13.97 10.84
C LYS A 226 1.31 13.40 11.56
N ILE A 227 1.40 13.59 12.88
CA ILE A 227 2.47 13.01 13.71
C ILE A 227 2.52 11.49 13.57
N LYS A 228 1.36 10.81 13.53
CA LYS A 228 1.30 9.36 13.29
C LYS A 228 1.83 8.99 11.90
N ARG A 229 1.49 9.74 10.85
CA ARG A 229 2.04 9.51 9.50
C ARG A 229 3.55 9.65 9.49
N ASP A 230 4.10 10.67 10.13
CA ASP A 230 5.55 10.90 10.18
C ASP A 230 6.29 9.78 10.91
N LEU A 231 5.82 9.38 12.10
CA LEU A 231 6.39 8.26 12.85
C LEU A 231 6.31 6.95 12.07
N PHE A 232 5.18 6.70 11.41
CA PHE A 232 5.01 5.52 10.59
C PHE A 232 5.94 5.54 9.37
N LYS A 233 6.07 6.68 8.68
CA LYS A 233 6.98 6.87 7.55
C LYS A 233 8.43 6.62 7.96
N GLN A 234 8.87 7.20 9.09
CA GLN A 234 10.22 6.97 9.64
C GLN A 234 10.49 5.50 9.95
N LYS A 235 9.48 4.78 10.47
CA LYS A 235 9.60 3.34 10.71
C LYS A 235 9.67 2.52 9.42
N MET A 236 8.88 2.90 8.41
CA MET A 236 8.72 2.10 7.19
C MET A 236 9.72 2.43 6.09
N TYR A 237 10.39 3.58 6.12
CA TYR A 237 11.37 4.02 5.12
C TYR A 237 12.73 4.30 5.76
N ARG A 238 13.78 3.70 5.18
CA ARG A 238 15.16 4.17 5.41
C ARG A 238 15.57 5.27 4.44
N TYR A 239 15.08 5.19 3.20
CA TYR A 239 15.41 6.13 2.12
C TYR A 239 14.14 6.66 1.46
N THR A 240 14.14 7.95 1.12
CA THR A 240 13.04 8.63 0.41
C THR A 240 13.58 9.51 -0.72
N ASP A 241 14.72 9.12 -1.30
CA ASP A 241 15.49 9.94 -2.24
C ASP A 241 15.34 9.53 -3.70
N GLY A 242 14.49 8.53 -3.98
CA GLY A 242 14.27 8.02 -5.33
C GLY A 242 15.47 7.26 -5.93
N LYS A 243 16.40 6.76 -5.09
CA LYS A 243 17.62 6.08 -5.55
C LYS A 243 17.69 4.60 -5.18
N SER A 244 16.54 3.94 -5.01
CA SER A 244 16.51 2.52 -4.66
C SER A 244 17.10 1.66 -5.77
N THR A 245 16.82 2.00 -7.04
CA THR A 245 17.38 1.33 -8.22
C THR A 245 18.91 1.37 -8.22
N GLU A 246 19.51 2.53 -7.95
CA GLU A 246 20.97 2.68 -7.85
C GLU A 246 21.56 1.76 -6.76
N ARG A 247 20.92 1.71 -5.59
CA ARG A 247 21.34 0.83 -4.47
C ARG A 247 21.22 -0.64 -4.82
N VAL A 248 20.15 -1.04 -5.51
CA VAL A 248 19.97 -2.44 -5.95
C VAL A 248 21.01 -2.82 -7.00
N VAL A 249 21.29 -1.96 -7.97
CA VAL A 249 22.35 -2.20 -8.97
C VAL A 249 23.71 -2.33 -8.29
N LYS A 250 24.00 -1.47 -7.31
CA LYS A 250 25.23 -1.56 -6.52
C LYS A 250 25.31 -2.90 -5.78
N LEU A 251 24.25 -3.32 -5.10
CA LEU A 251 24.18 -4.61 -4.40
C LEU A 251 24.44 -5.80 -5.35
N ILE A 252 23.86 -5.78 -6.55
CA ILE A 252 24.08 -6.85 -7.54
C ILE A 252 25.56 -6.96 -7.91
N ARG A 253 26.24 -5.82 -8.10
CA ARG A 253 27.69 -5.81 -8.41
C ARG A 253 28.50 -6.38 -7.25
N GLU A 254 28.21 -5.95 -6.02
CA GLU A 254 28.89 -6.44 -4.82
C GLU A 254 28.74 -7.96 -4.66
N ILE A 255 27.56 -8.51 -4.92
CA ILE A 255 27.33 -9.97 -4.88
C ILE A 255 28.15 -10.71 -5.95
N ILE A 256 28.20 -10.19 -7.18
CA ILE A 256 28.97 -10.80 -8.28
C ILE A 256 30.46 -10.76 -7.98
N GLU A 257 30.96 -9.67 -7.41
CA GLU A 257 32.37 -9.52 -7.05
C GLU A 257 32.76 -10.49 -5.93
N SER A 258 31.94 -10.65 -4.89
CA SER A 258 32.21 -11.60 -3.80
C SER A 258 32.21 -13.07 -4.26
N ASP A 259 31.40 -13.41 -5.26
CA ASP A 259 31.33 -14.77 -5.80
C ASP A 259 32.55 -15.12 -6.69
N ASN A 260 33.26 -14.12 -7.22
CA ASN A 260 34.46 -14.33 -8.04
C ASN A 260 35.76 -14.45 -7.22
N GLU A 261 35.72 -14.15 -5.92
CA GLU A 261 36.87 -14.28 -4.99
C GLU A 261 36.93 -15.66 -4.29
N ILE A 262 36.02 -16.58 -4.61
CA ILE A 262 35.91 -17.95 -4.05
C ILE A 262 36.23 -18.98 -5.12
#